data_AF-A0A8T0MWE8-F1
#
_entry.id   AF-A0A8T0MWE8-F1
#
_cell.length_a   1.000
_cell.length_b   1.000
_cell.length_c   1.000
_cell.angle_alpha   90.00
_cell.angle_beta   90.00
_cell.angle_gamma   90.00
#
_symmetry.space_group_name_H-M   'P 1'
#
loop_
_entity.id
_entity.type
_entity.pdbx_description
1 polymer ?
#
loop_
_entity_poly.entity_id
_entity_poly.type
_entity_poly.pdbx_seq_one_letter_code
_entity_poly.pdbx_strand_id
1 'polypeptide(L)'
;WILIQNKILTADNLAVWHQVLSWERLDLPQETNPANYVCISDWWETTAKMVHKNQRRNFNGLVIYIMWNLWKKRNRRIFENKLLSMQQVAERIKEDLVQYRAAF
;
A
#
# COMPACT_ATOMS: atom_id res chain seq x y z
N TRP A 1 11.32 12.14 4.30
CA TRP A 1 9.87 12.31 4.16
C TRP A 1 9.48 12.76 2.73
N ILE A 2 10.10 13.79 2.16
CA ILE A 2 9.87 14.25 0.76
C ILE A 2 10.31 13.22 -0.32
N LEU A 3 11.42 12.51 -0.11
CA LEU A 3 11.91 11.45 -1.03
C LEU A 3 11.05 10.17 -1.07
N ILE A 4 10.08 10.04 -0.16
CA ILE A 4 9.21 8.85 -0.04
C ILE A 4 7.99 9.01 -0.95
N GLN A 5 7.49 10.23 -1.13
CA GLN A 5 6.32 10.52 -1.97
C GLN A 5 6.59 10.17 -3.45
N ASN A 6 7.77 10.53 -3.97
CA ASN A 6 8.14 10.31 -5.39
C ASN A 6 8.40 8.85 -5.79
N LYS A 7 8.41 7.89 -4.86
CA LYS A 7 8.60 6.45 -5.17
C LYS A 7 7.41 5.56 -4.80
N ILE A 8 6.29 6.14 -4.37
CA ILE A 8 5.05 5.38 -4.14
C ILE A 8 4.29 5.13 -5.46
N LEU A 9 4.58 5.90 -6.52
CA LEU A 9 3.98 5.77 -7.85
C LEU A 9 4.91 5.11 -8.88
N THR A 10 5.86 4.27 -8.45
CA THR A 10 6.61 3.43 -9.38
C THR A 10 5.67 2.40 -10.04
N ALA A 11 5.97 1.99 -11.27
CA ALA A 11 5.18 1.02 -12.05
C ALA A 11 4.77 -0.23 -11.24
N ASP A 12 5.64 -0.71 -10.35
CA ASP A 12 5.39 -1.85 -9.45
C ASP A 12 4.20 -1.65 -8.49
N ASN A 13 3.86 -0.42 -8.12
CA ASN A 13 2.79 -0.12 -7.17
C ASN A 13 1.44 0.06 -7.89
N LEU A 14 1.42 0.54 -9.14
CA LEU A 14 0.20 0.71 -9.95
C LEU A 14 -0.57 -0.60 -10.13
N ALA A 15 0.13 -1.72 -10.31
CA ALA A 15 -0.49 -3.04 -10.37
C ALA A 15 -1.22 -3.40 -9.06
N VAL A 16 -0.62 -3.10 -7.91
CA VAL A 16 -1.24 -3.33 -6.59
C VAL A 16 -2.49 -2.46 -6.44
N TRP A 17 -2.44 -1.20 -6.89
CA TRP A 17 -3.61 -0.31 -6.89
C TRP A 17 -4.77 -0.87 -7.71
N HIS A 18 -4.52 -1.24 -8.98
CA HIS A 18 -5.57 -1.81 -9.84
C HIS A 18 -6.16 -3.09 -9.26
N GLN A 19 -5.31 -3.97 -8.71
CA GLN A 19 -5.76 -5.22 -8.11
C GLN A 19 -6.64 -4.98 -6.87
N VAL A 20 -6.23 -4.09 -5.96
CA VAL A 20 -7.02 -3.79 -4.76
C VAL A 20 -8.34 -3.08 -5.11
N LEU A 21 -8.34 -2.17 -6.09
CA LEU A 21 -9.57 -1.51 -6.56
C LEU A 21 -10.57 -2.51 -7.16
N SER A 22 -10.08 -3.51 -7.91
CA SER A 22 -10.93 -4.57 -8.47
C SER A 22 -11.59 -5.43 -7.39
N TRP A 23 -10.90 -5.68 -6.27
CA TRP A 23 -11.47 -6.42 -5.13
C TRP A 23 -12.55 -5.62 -4.40
N GLU A 24 -12.35 -4.31 -4.26
CA GLU A 24 -13.28 -3.41 -3.58
C GLU A 24 -14.45 -2.93 -4.48
N ARG A 25 -14.46 -3.33 -5.77
CA ARG A 25 -15.43 -2.89 -6.79
C ARG A 25 -15.55 -1.36 -6.85
N LEU A 26 -14.43 -0.68 -6.69
CA LEU A 26 -14.34 0.77 -6.79
C LEU A 26 -13.91 1.14 -8.20
N ASP A 27 -14.88 1.50 -9.03
CA ASP A 27 -14.63 2.04 -10.35
C ASP A 27 -14.21 3.51 -10.23
N LEU A 28 -12.90 3.74 -10.28
CA LEU A 28 -12.37 5.10 -10.35
C LEU A 28 -12.44 5.62 -11.79
N PRO A 29 -12.72 6.92 -12.00
CA PRO A 29 -12.67 7.51 -13.33
C PRO A 29 -11.29 7.31 -13.96
N GLN A 30 -11.24 6.99 -15.26
CA GLN A 30 -10.00 6.73 -16.00
C GLN A 30 -8.99 7.90 -15.92
N GLU A 31 -9.49 9.12 -15.71
CA GLU A 31 -8.73 10.36 -15.49
C GLU A 31 -7.87 10.33 -14.22
N THR A 32 -8.24 9.49 -13.25
CA THR A 32 -7.57 9.37 -11.95
C THR A 32 -6.43 8.35 -11.97
N ASN A 33 -5.90 8.00 -13.15
CA ASN A 33 -4.71 7.16 -13.23
C ASN A 33 -3.56 7.82 -12.44
N PRO A 34 -3.03 7.16 -11.39
CA PRO A 34 -1.98 7.74 -10.56
C PRO A 34 -0.70 8.09 -11.36
N ALA A 35 -0.49 7.47 -12.52
CA ALA A 35 0.62 7.79 -13.43
C ALA A 35 0.54 9.20 -14.05
N ASN A 36 -0.65 9.82 -14.06
CA ASN A 36 -0.86 11.16 -14.60
C ASN A 36 -0.45 12.28 -13.64
N TYR A 37 -0.06 11.95 -12.40
CA TYR A 37 0.19 12.92 -11.35
C TYR A 37 1.63 12.83 -10.84
N VAL A 38 2.26 13.99 -10.67
CA VAL A 38 3.63 14.09 -10.13
C VAL A 38 3.64 13.84 -8.61
N CYS A 39 2.62 14.33 -7.90
CA CYS A 39 2.50 14.16 -6.46
C CYS A 39 1.25 13.35 -6.09
N ILE A 40 1.40 12.43 -5.13
CA ILE A 40 0.30 11.60 -4.63
C ILE A 40 -0.74 12.43 -3.86
N SER A 41 -0.36 13.56 -3.26
CA SER A 41 -1.34 14.48 -2.63
C SER A 41 -2.33 15.01 -3.65
N ASP A 42 -1.84 15.41 -4.82
CA ASP A 42 -2.64 16.06 -5.86
C ASP A 42 -3.57 15.04 -6.51
N TRP A 43 -3.06 13.83 -6.76
CA TRP A 43 -3.87 12.68 -7.18
C TRP A 43 -4.96 12.35 -6.16
N TRP A 44 -4.60 12.21 -4.88
CA TRP A 44 -5.53 11.82 -3.84
C TRP A 44 -6.64 12.87 -3.69
N GLU A 45 -6.29 14.15 -3.62
CA GLU A 45 -7.27 15.22 -3.51
C GLU A 45 -8.23 15.25 -4.71
N THR A 46 -7.71 15.11 -5.93
CA THR A 46 -8.51 15.11 -7.16
C THR A 46 -9.45 13.91 -7.21
N THR A 47 -8.93 12.71 -6.94
CA THR A 47 -9.68 11.45 -6.97
C THR A 47 -10.75 11.42 -5.87
N ALA A 48 -10.43 11.86 -4.65
CA ALA A 48 -11.39 11.91 -3.55
C ALA A 48 -12.56 12.86 -3.83
N LYS A 49 -12.34 13.95 -4.60
CA LYS A 49 -13.43 14.84 -5.04
C LYS A 49 -14.35 14.16 -6.05
N MET A 50 -13.80 13.34 -6.94
CA MET A 50 -14.56 12.61 -7.98
C MET A 50 -15.35 11.42 -7.42
N VAL A 51 -14.87 10.77 -6.36
CA VAL A 51 -15.59 9.66 -5.71
C VAL A 51 -16.88 10.15 -5.06
N HIS A 52 -17.96 9.37 -5.19
CA HIS A 52 -19.25 9.66 -4.55
C HIS A 52 -19.12 9.80 -3.03
N LYS A 53 -19.85 10.77 -2.44
CA LYS A 53 -19.74 11.12 -1.01
C LYS A 53 -19.84 9.92 -0.06
N ASN A 54 -20.70 8.95 -0.36
CA ASN A 54 -20.88 7.72 0.42
C ASN A 54 -19.68 6.76 0.36
N GLN A 55 -18.86 6.81 -0.70
CA GLN A 55 -17.70 5.93 -0.90
C GLN A 55 -16.38 6.60 -0.52
N ARG A 56 -16.33 7.93 -0.37
CA ARG A 56 -15.11 8.69 -0.04
C ARG A 56 -14.39 8.18 1.20
N ARG A 57 -15.13 7.81 2.25
CA ARG A 57 -14.54 7.27 3.48
C ARG A 57 -13.81 5.95 3.23
N ASN A 58 -14.43 5.05 2.46
CA ASN A 58 -13.84 3.76 2.13
C ASN A 58 -12.59 3.96 1.26
N PHE A 59 -12.71 4.79 0.22
CA PHE A 59 -11.59 5.16 -0.65
C PHE A 59 -10.40 5.73 0.14
N ASN A 60 -10.62 6.70 1.02
CA ASN A 60 -9.54 7.28 1.83
C ASN A 60 -8.89 6.25 2.75
N GLY A 61 -9.68 5.36 3.37
CA GLY A 61 -9.15 4.27 4.19
C GLY A 61 -8.27 3.31 3.38
N LEU A 62 -8.71 2.98 2.16
CA LEU A 62 -7.97 2.13 1.24
C LEU A 62 -6.63 2.76 0.82
N VAL A 63 -6.65 4.05 0.49
CA VAL A 63 -5.44 4.81 0.12
C VAL A 63 -4.42 4.78 1.26
N ILE A 64 -4.85 5.08 2.49
CA ILE A 64 -4.00 5.02 3.69
C ILE A 64 -3.45 3.61 3.90
N TYR A 65 -4.28 2.58 3.76
CA TYR A 65 -3.89 1.19 3.95
C TYR A 65 -2.82 0.74 2.95
N ILE A 66 -2.98 1.10 1.67
CA ILE A 66 -2.01 0.77 0.62
C ILE A 66 -0.69 1.51 0.88
N MET A 67 -0.75 2.82 1.17
CA MET A 67 0.43 3.61 1.53
C MET A 67 1.17 3.04 2.73
N TRP A 68 0.45 2.60 3.76
CA TRP A 68 1.01 1.97 4.95
C TRP A 68 1.72 0.64 4.62
N ASN A 69 1.10 -0.21 3.79
CA ASN A 69 1.72 -1.47 3.39
C ASN A 69 2.95 -1.28 2.51
N LEU A 70 2.94 -0.30 1.61
CA LEU A 70 4.11 0.07 0.81
C LEU A 70 5.23 0.62 1.70
N TRP A 71 4.90 1.45 2.67
CA TRP A 71 5.85 1.95 3.66
C TRP A 71 6.45 0.80 4.48
N LYS A 72 5.64 -0.14 4.98
CA LYS A 72 6.13 -1.36 5.66
C LYS A 72 7.04 -2.20 4.77
N LYS A 73 6.67 -2.45 3.51
CA LYS A 73 7.49 -3.20 2.53
C LYS A 73 8.85 -2.54 2.33
N ARG A 74 8.89 -1.21 2.26
CA ARG A 74 10.13 -0.44 2.11
C ARG A 74 10.95 -0.39 3.39
N ASN A 75 10.31 -0.24 4.54
CA ASN A 75 10.99 -0.29 5.82
C ASN A 75 11.56 -1.67 6.12
N ARG A 76 10.87 -2.75 5.75
CA ARG A 76 11.46 -4.10 5.77
C ARG A 76 12.72 -4.14 4.90
N ARG A 77 12.66 -3.66 3.66
CA ARG A 77 13.85 -3.57 2.78
C ARG A 77 15.01 -2.69 3.32
N ILE A 78 14.74 -1.69 4.16
CA ILE A 78 15.75 -0.74 4.67
C ILE A 78 16.28 -1.15 6.05
N PHE A 79 15.40 -1.62 6.95
CA PHE A 79 15.75 -2.06 8.30
C PHE A 79 16.21 -3.53 8.35
N GLU A 80 15.69 -4.39 7.47
CA GLU A 80 16.20 -5.75 7.28
C GLU A 80 17.33 -5.72 6.23
N ASN A 81 18.46 -5.08 6.54
CA ASN A 81 19.66 -5.14 5.70
C ASN A 81 20.30 -6.56 5.70
N LYS A 82 19.46 -7.59 5.59
CA LYS A 82 19.76 -9.00 5.44
C LYS A 82 18.81 -9.48 4.36
N LEU A 83 19.37 -9.94 3.24
CA LEU A 83 18.72 -10.93 2.38
C LEU A 83 18.35 -12.14 3.24
N LEU A 84 17.23 -12.06 3.97
CA LEU A 84 16.67 -13.23 4.62
C LEU A 84 16.04 -14.04 3.51
N SER A 85 16.55 -15.25 3.28
CA SER A 85 15.95 -16.17 2.32
C SER A 85 14.49 -16.43 2.73
N MET A 86 13.65 -16.85 1.78
CA MET A 86 12.26 -17.24 2.08
C MET A 86 12.17 -18.26 3.23
N GLN A 87 13.21 -19.07 3.41
CA GLN A 87 13.35 -20.03 4.49
C GLN A 87 13.53 -19.36 5.86
N GLN A 88 14.36 -18.32 5.96
CA GLN A 88 14.55 -17.58 7.22
C GLN A 88 13.32 -16.77 7.62
N VAL A 89 12.56 -16.29 6.63
CA VAL A 89 11.24 -15.66 6.89
C VAL A 89 10.25 -16.69 7.42
N ALA A 90 10.22 -17.91 6.86
CA ALA A 90 9.35 -18.98 7.34
C ALA A 90 9.70 -19.42 8.78
N GLU A 91 10.99 -19.48 9.11
CA GLU A 91 11.48 -19.78 10.47
C GLU A 91 11.04 -18.71 11.47
N ARG A 92 11.13 -17.42 11.09
CA ARG A 92 10.68 -16.32 11.95
C ARG A 92 9.18 -16.35 12.21
N ILE A 93 8.39 -16.62 11.17
CA ILE A 93 6.93 -16.77 11.30
C ILE A 93 6.59 -17.96 12.21
N LYS A 94 7.35 -19.06 12.14
CA LYS A 94 7.17 -20.20 13.05
C LYS A 94 7.47 -19.83 14.50
N GLU A 95 8.54 -19.08 14.76
CA GLU A 95 8.88 -18.58 16.10
C GLU A 95 7.78 -17.68 16.66
N ASP A 96 7.30 -16.71 15.86
CA ASP A 96 6.24 -15.78 16.27
C ASP A 96 4.93 -16.52 16.59
N LEU A 97 4.56 -17.54 15.80
CA LEU A 97 3.38 -18.37 16.05
C LEU A 97 3.49 -19.20 17.34
N VAL A 98 4.70 -19.69 17.67
CA VAL A 98 4.93 -20.43 18.92
C VAL A 98 4.81 -19.48 20.12
N GLN A 99 5.37 -18.28 20.04
CA GLN A 99 5.25 -17.29 21.11
C GLN A 99 3.80 -16.84 21.31
N TYR A 100 3.07 -16.60 20.22
CA TYR A 100 1.65 -16.25 20.29
C TYR A 100 0.83 -17.32 21.02
N ARG A 101 1.02 -18.61 20.70
CA ARG A 101 0.35 -19.75 21.38
C ARG A 101 0.81 -19.99 22.82
N ALA A 102 1.97 -19.46 23.21
CA ALA A 102 2.45 -19.55 24.58
C ALA A 102 1.92 -18.39 25.44
N ALA A 103 1.65 -17.25 24.82
CA ALA A 103 1.13 -16.05 25.49
C ALA A 103 -0.41 -16.02 25.59
N PHE A 104 -1.10 -16.75 24.72
CA PHE A 104 -2.56 -16.87 24.63
C PHE A 104 -2.97 -18.33 24.52
#